data_AF-A0A973LDK5-F1
#
_entry.id   AF-A0A973LDK5-F1
#
_cell.length_a   1.000
_cell.length_b   1.000
_cell.length_c   1.000
_cell.angle_alpha   90.00
_cell.angle_beta   90.00
_cell.angle_gamma   90.00
#
_symmetry.space_group_name_H-M   'P 1'
#
loop_
_entity.id
_entity.type
_entity.pdbx_description
1 polymer ?
#
loop_
_entity_poly.entity_id
_entity_poly.type
_entity_poly.pdbx_seq_one_letter_code
_entity_poly.pdbx_strand_id
1 'polypeptide(L)'
;MTKPRPNIRRLTALLCALITGLLGFTGAANATTAPLTTAAPSIGLAWFPTPNGSQGQCGGSGSTQWTAAPNWTNPILIDTDNRDGGCIMSLGVFDPGNAVPGLSIQYTWEYTGGSYPDQCQNLNTGYTQGTFSAPVGPTENFGPAFLDDTDNRSGYCNLTFTVSGRTDVALDIQFYPTPMAEAGQCRNVTSPGAYFSASTGSPVTIGLDTDGRGGGCELQLRLEHIGF
;
A
#
# COMPACT_ATOMS: atom_id res chain seq x y z
N MET A 1 -18.39 -56.81 17.71
CA MET A 1 -19.60 -56.19 18.29
C MET A 1 -20.08 -55.10 17.35
N THR A 2 -20.82 -55.51 16.33
CA THR A 2 -21.41 -54.67 15.29
C THR A 2 -22.90 -54.52 15.63
N LYS A 3 -23.36 -53.28 15.80
CA LYS A 3 -24.75 -52.96 16.14
C LYS A 3 -25.47 -52.46 14.90
N PRO A 4 -26.34 -53.27 14.26
CA PRO A 4 -27.35 -52.75 13.36
C PRO A 4 -28.66 -52.60 14.13
N ARG A 5 -29.46 -51.57 13.80
CA ARG A 5 -30.89 -51.77 13.50
C ARG A 5 -31.55 -50.50 12.92
N PRO A 6 -32.59 -50.69 12.10
CA PRO A 6 -33.22 -49.70 11.23
C PRO A 6 -34.50 -49.12 11.89
N ASN A 7 -35.08 -48.05 11.32
CA ASN A 7 -36.37 -48.15 10.63
C ASN A 7 -36.96 -46.80 10.23
N ILE A 8 -37.34 -46.78 8.97
CA ILE A 8 -38.28 -45.88 8.31
C ILE A 8 -39.64 -45.97 9.01
N ARG A 9 -40.25 -44.82 9.34
CA ARG A 9 -41.71 -44.70 9.47
C ARG A 9 -42.20 -43.50 8.67
N ARG A 10 -42.99 -43.82 7.64
CA ARG A 10 -43.89 -42.93 6.92
C ARG A 10 -45.02 -42.49 7.86
N LEU A 11 -45.39 -41.21 7.81
CA LEU A 11 -46.74 -40.73 8.13
C LEU A 11 -47.05 -39.61 7.12
N THR A 12 -47.83 -39.89 6.09
CA THR A 12 -49.29 -39.71 5.99
C THR A 12 -49.66 -38.25 5.81
N ALA A 13 -50.13 -37.96 4.60
CA ALA A 13 -50.64 -36.68 4.11
C ALA A 13 -52.06 -36.35 4.66
N LEU A 14 -52.58 -35.22 4.17
CA LEU A 14 -53.88 -34.57 4.37
C LEU A 14 -53.89 -33.54 5.53
N LEU A 15 -54.39 -32.32 5.38
CA LEU A 15 -55.61 -31.91 4.69
C LEU A 15 -55.57 -30.41 4.29
N CYS A 16 -56.33 -30.07 3.24
CA CYS A 16 -56.62 -28.72 2.76
C CYS A 16 -57.19 -27.76 3.83
N ALA A 17 -56.82 -26.48 3.72
CA ALA A 17 -57.71 -25.38 4.06
C ALA A 17 -57.53 -24.24 3.04
N LEU A 18 -58.59 -24.03 2.26
CA LEU A 18 -58.80 -22.90 1.37
C LEU A 18 -58.97 -21.64 2.21
N ILE A 19 -58.18 -20.59 1.98
CA ILE A 19 -58.50 -19.23 2.44
C ILE A 19 -58.43 -18.30 1.21
N THR A 20 -59.60 -17.85 0.80
CA THR A 20 -59.85 -16.77 -0.14
C THR A 20 -59.84 -15.41 0.57
N GLY A 21 -59.22 -14.41 -0.06
CA GLY A 21 -59.23 -12.99 0.34
C GLY A 21 -57.83 -12.53 0.74
N LEU A 22 -57.25 -11.44 0.24
CA LEU A 22 -57.79 -10.15 -0.20
C LEU A 22 -56.90 -9.58 -1.32
N LEU A 23 -57.53 -8.83 -2.22
CA LEU A 23 -56.89 -7.90 -3.16
C LEU A 23 -56.08 -6.85 -2.39
N GLY A 24 -54.76 -6.86 -2.58
CA GLY A 24 -53.84 -5.84 -2.09
C GLY A 24 -52.85 -5.50 -3.20
N PHE A 25 -52.91 -4.25 -3.65
CA PHE A 25 -52.15 -3.64 -4.73
C PHE A 25 -50.71 -4.17 -4.87
N THR A 26 -50.38 -4.77 -6.02
CA THR A 26 -49.00 -4.94 -6.47
C THR A 26 -48.49 -3.61 -7.02
N GLY A 27 -48.28 -2.65 -6.13
CA GLY A 27 -47.35 -1.55 -6.40
C GLY A 27 -45.96 -2.13 -6.30
N ALA A 28 -45.41 -2.62 -7.42
CA ALA A 28 -43.98 -2.89 -7.52
C ALA A 28 -43.28 -1.53 -7.40
N ALA A 29 -42.96 -1.13 -6.17
CA ALA A 29 -42.03 -0.05 -5.93
C ALA A 29 -40.71 -0.52 -6.53
N ASN A 30 -40.34 0.05 -7.68
CA ASN A 30 -38.97 -0.02 -8.17
C ASN A 30 -38.11 0.62 -7.08
N ALA A 31 -37.57 -0.21 -6.20
CA ALA A 31 -36.51 0.19 -5.31
C ALA A 31 -35.31 0.51 -6.20
N THR A 32 -35.22 1.75 -6.65
CA THR A 32 -33.98 2.33 -7.13
C THR A 32 -33.05 2.32 -5.94
N THR A 33 -32.26 1.25 -5.81
CA THR A 33 -31.07 1.26 -4.98
C THR A 33 -30.22 2.41 -5.49
N ALA A 34 -30.26 3.54 -4.80
CA ALA A 34 -29.26 4.57 -4.99
C ALA A 34 -27.91 3.85 -4.89
N PRO A 35 -27.00 3.99 -5.88
CA PRO A 35 -25.70 3.35 -5.78
C PRO A 35 -25.09 3.82 -4.47
N LEU A 36 -24.78 2.88 -3.58
CA LEU A 36 -23.90 3.16 -2.46
C LEU A 36 -22.63 3.73 -3.07
N THR A 37 -22.42 5.02 -2.92
CA THR A 37 -21.13 5.65 -3.20
C THR A 37 -20.17 5.03 -2.20
N THR A 38 -19.52 3.95 -2.59
CA THR A 38 -18.46 3.32 -1.82
C THR A 38 -17.40 4.39 -1.60
N ALA A 39 -17.10 4.68 -0.33
CA ALA A 39 -16.06 5.64 0.01
C ALA A 39 -14.77 5.27 -0.72
N ALA A 40 -14.12 6.26 -1.34
CA ALA A 40 -12.91 6.03 -2.10
C ALA A 40 -11.82 5.45 -1.18
N PRO A 41 -11.04 4.45 -1.63
CA PRO A 41 -9.92 3.93 -0.86
C PRO A 41 -8.84 5.00 -0.74
N SER A 42 -8.03 4.92 0.31
CA SER A 42 -6.92 5.84 0.56
C SER A 42 -5.60 5.10 0.63
N ILE A 43 -4.56 5.66 0.03
CA ILE A 43 -3.17 5.20 0.23
C ILE A 43 -2.59 5.88 1.46
N GLY A 44 -2.01 5.06 2.34
CA GLY A 44 -1.32 5.48 3.54
C GLY A 44 0.18 5.41 3.34
N LEU A 45 0.88 6.46 3.76
CA LEU A 45 2.34 6.49 3.86
C LEU A 45 2.74 6.98 5.25
N ALA A 46 3.60 6.20 5.91
CA ALA A 46 4.24 6.56 7.17
C ALA A 46 5.75 6.65 6.96
N TRP A 47 6.34 7.78 7.35
CA TRP A 47 7.76 8.07 7.20
C TRP A 47 8.26 8.82 8.42
N PHE A 48 9.13 8.18 9.21
CA PHE A 48 9.56 8.69 10.52
C PHE A 48 11.04 8.49 10.76
N PRO A 49 11.73 9.40 11.46
CA PRO A 49 13.09 9.11 11.92
C PRO A 49 13.09 7.91 12.88
N THR A 50 14.17 7.12 12.87
CA THR A 50 14.40 6.17 13.98
C THR A 50 14.64 6.92 15.30
N PRO A 51 14.69 6.23 16.45
CA PRO A 51 15.06 6.87 17.72
C PRO A 51 16.43 7.57 17.70
N ASN A 52 17.33 7.17 16.82
CA ASN A 52 18.65 7.80 16.64
C ASN A 52 18.69 8.74 15.42
N GLY A 53 17.67 8.70 14.55
CA GLY A 53 17.55 9.51 13.35
C GLY A 53 17.15 10.94 13.66
N SER A 54 17.60 11.87 12.82
CA SER A 54 17.21 13.28 12.91
C SER A 54 15.96 13.56 12.08
N GLN A 55 15.09 14.45 12.57
CA GLN A 55 13.84 14.80 11.90
C GLN A 55 14.08 15.35 10.47
N GLY A 56 15.20 16.07 10.27
CA GLY A 56 15.57 16.64 8.98
C GLY A 56 15.77 15.61 7.87
N GLN A 57 16.26 14.41 8.19
CA GLN A 57 16.48 13.33 7.21
C GLN A 57 15.18 12.82 6.60
N CYS A 58 14.09 12.96 7.37
CA CYS A 58 12.77 12.45 7.00
C CYS A 58 11.80 13.59 6.64
N GLY A 59 12.30 14.74 6.17
CA GLY A 59 11.47 15.87 5.75
C GLY A 59 10.91 16.74 6.87
N GLY A 60 11.51 16.69 8.06
CA GLY A 60 11.35 17.71 9.08
C GLY A 60 10.41 17.35 10.22
N SER A 61 9.24 16.70 10.01
CA SER A 61 8.36 16.35 11.15
C SER A 61 8.22 14.86 11.43
N GLY A 62 8.60 13.98 10.49
CA GLY A 62 8.00 12.64 10.42
C GLY A 62 6.49 12.77 10.16
N SER A 63 5.95 11.96 9.26
CA SER A 63 4.53 12.09 8.91
C SER A 63 3.88 10.74 8.66
N THR A 64 2.69 10.61 9.23
CA THR A 64 1.68 9.69 8.75
C THR A 64 0.71 10.50 7.90
N GLN A 65 0.38 9.98 6.73
CA GLN A 65 -0.63 10.57 5.87
C GLN A 65 -1.49 9.49 5.23
N TRP A 66 -2.76 9.83 5.03
CA TRP A 66 -3.73 9.04 4.29
C TRP A 66 -4.35 9.94 3.23
N THR A 67 -4.31 9.49 1.98
CA THR A 67 -4.82 10.27 0.87
C THR A 67 -5.81 9.46 0.06
N ALA A 68 -7.04 9.97 -0.06
CA ALA A 68 -8.09 9.35 -0.86
C ALA A 68 -7.75 9.35 -2.34
N ALA A 69 -7.93 8.20 -3.00
CA ALA A 69 -7.80 8.07 -4.45
C ALA A 69 -8.77 9.02 -5.19
N PRO A 70 -8.38 9.60 -6.33
CA PRO A 70 -7.09 9.47 -7.02
C PRO A 70 -6.13 10.62 -6.66
N ASN A 71 -6.12 11.12 -5.42
CA ASN A 71 -5.22 12.21 -5.06
C ASN A 71 -3.83 11.69 -4.71
N TRP A 72 -2.81 12.54 -4.91
CA TRP A 72 -1.43 12.27 -4.54
C TRP A 72 -1.21 12.50 -3.05
N THR A 73 -0.42 11.64 -2.41
CA THR A 73 0.14 11.95 -1.10
C THR A 73 0.94 13.25 -1.15
N ASN A 74 1.05 13.93 -0.01
CA ASN A 74 2.06 14.97 0.15
C ASN A 74 3.45 14.35 -0.09
N PRO A 75 4.38 15.09 -0.70
CA PRO A 75 5.75 14.62 -0.90
C PRO A 75 6.40 14.33 0.44
N ILE A 76 7.05 13.18 0.54
CA ILE A 76 8.05 12.95 1.58
C ILE A 76 9.43 13.24 1.02
N LEU A 77 10.30 13.78 1.87
CA LEU A 77 11.72 13.95 1.57
C LEU A 77 12.50 12.76 2.13
N ILE A 78 13.29 12.14 1.26
CA ILE A 78 14.25 11.10 1.57
C ILE A 78 15.64 11.71 1.46
N ASP A 79 16.23 12.06 2.60
CA ASP A 79 17.48 12.81 2.74
C ASP A 79 18.33 12.21 3.87
N THR A 80 18.59 10.90 3.84
CA THR A 80 19.28 10.22 4.96
C THR A 80 20.78 10.55 5.06
N ASP A 81 21.37 11.16 4.03
CA ASP A 81 22.69 11.83 3.98
C ASP A 81 23.83 11.19 4.81
N ASN A 82 24.58 11.97 5.61
CA ASN A 82 25.64 11.47 6.50
C ASN A 82 25.23 11.46 7.99
N ARG A 83 23.96 11.75 8.28
CA ARG A 83 23.46 11.78 9.65
C ARG A 83 23.10 10.35 10.09
N ASP A 84 23.43 10.00 11.33
CA ASP A 84 23.14 8.66 11.84
C ASP A 84 21.62 8.41 11.96
N GLY A 85 21.20 7.16 11.76
CA GLY A 85 19.92 6.64 12.24
C GLY A 85 18.80 6.56 11.22
N GLY A 86 18.87 7.26 10.09
CA GLY A 86 17.93 7.07 8.98
C GLY A 86 16.43 7.22 9.31
N CYS A 87 15.60 6.66 8.45
CA CYS A 87 14.15 6.82 8.43
C CYS A 87 13.43 5.48 8.20
N ILE A 88 12.30 5.30 8.89
CA ILE A 88 11.46 4.11 8.82
C ILE A 88 10.28 4.42 7.89
N MET A 89 10.05 3.57 6.89
CA MET A 89 8.91 3.66 5.97
C MET A 89 7.95 2.48 6.13
N SER A 90 6.65 2.77 6.11
CA SER A 90 5.62 1.74 5.94
C SER A 90 4.42 2.27 5.13
N LEU A 91 3.70 1.34 4.51
CA LEU A 91 2.54 1.63 3.67
C LEU A 91 1.30 0.88 4.14
N GLY A 92 0.13 1.41 3.77
CA GLY A 92 -1.18 0.79 4.01
C GLY A 92 -2.22 1.26 3.00
N VAL A 93 -3.33 0.53 2.88
CA VAL A 93 -4.50 0.95 2.08
C VAL A 93 -5.74 0.89 2.96
N PHE A 94 -6.34 2.04 3.19
CA PHE A 94 -7.58 2.18 3.93
C PHE A 94 -8.75 2.14 2.95
N ASP A 95 -9.53 1.07 2.98
CA ASP A 95 -10.66 0.82 2.09
C ASP A 95 -11.94 0.52 2.89
N PRO A 96 -12.54 1.54 3.52
CA PRO A 96 -13.75 1.37 4.34
C PRO A 96 -14.97 0.98 3.50
N GLY A 97 -14.96 1.30 2.21
CA GLY A 97 -16.02 0.98 1.26
C GLY A 97 -15.88 -0.39 0.60
N ASN A 98 -14.77 -1.10 0.83
CA ASN A 98 -14.41 -2.32 0.09
C ASN A 98 -14.48 -2.09 -1.44
N ALA A 99 -13.97 -0.94 -1.90
CA ALA A 99 -13.94 -0.51 -3.29
C ALA A 99 -12.85 -1.22 -4.10
N VAL A 100 -11.79 -1.70 -3.46
CA VAL A 100 -10.67 -2.41 -4.09
C VAL A 100 -10.50 -3.83 -3.52
N PRO A 101 -11.56 -4.66 -3.52
CA PRO A 101 -11.50 -5.99 -2.94
C PRO A 101 -10.49 -6.86 -3.68
N GLY A 102 -9.63 -7.53 -2.93
CA GLY A 102 -8.59 -8.41 -3.47
C GLY A 102 -7.35 -7.68 -4.01
N LEU A 103 -7.30 -6.34 -3.91
CA LEU A 103 -6.07 -5.60 -4.17
C LEU A 103 -4.96 -6.06 -3.22
N SER A 104 -3.75 -6.22 -3.77
CA SER A 104 -2.55 -6.50 -3.01
C SER A 104 -1.44 -5.57 -3.49
N ILE A 105 -0.87 -4.81 -2.56
CA ILE A 105 0.30 -3.96 -2.79
C ILE A 105 1.45 -4.50 -1.93
N GLN A 106 2.58 -4.76 -2.59
CA GLN A 106 3.83 -5.13 -1.95
C GLN A 106 4.90 -4.08 -2.24
N TYR A 107 5.79 -3.89 -1.27
CA TYR A 107 6.99 -3.07 -1.41
C TYR A 107 8.20 -3.88 -0.97
N THR A 108 9.20 -3.96 -1.85
CA THR A 108 10.44 -4.71 -1.62
C THR A 108 11.58 -3.75 -1.42
N TRP A 109 12.33 -3.92 -0.32
CA TRP A 109 13.52 -3.16 0.03
C TRP A 109 14.74 -4.07 0.01
N GLU A 110 15.70 -3.78 -0.87
CA GLU A 110 16.88 -4.62 -1.07
C GLU A 110 18.09 -3.80 -1.55
N TYR A 111 19.30 -4.27 -1.26
CA TYR A 111 20.51 -3.69 -1.85
C TYR A 111 20.67 -4.12 -3.30
N THR A 112 21.33 -3.30 -4.08
CA THR A 112 21.72 -3.67 -5.44
C THR A 112 23.09 -4.33 -5.49
N GLY A 113 23.32 -5.20 -6.48
CA GLY A 113 24.60 -5.88 -6.66
C GLY A 113 25.76 -4.88 -6.75
N GLY A 114 26.73 -5.02 -5.84
CA GLY A 114 27.86 -4.09 -5.68
C GLY A 114 27.73 -3.13 -4.51
N SER A 115 26.56 -3.07 -3.87
CA SER A 115 26.34 -2.32 -2.62
C SER A 115 26.75 -3.13 -1.39
N TYR A 116 27.07 -2.45 -0.30
CA TYR A 116 27.29 -3.13 0.97
C TYR A 116 25.97 -3.70 1.50
N PRO A 117 25.92 -4.98 1.93
CA PRO A 117 24.67 -5.60 2.37
C PRO A 117 24.00 -4.88 3.54
N ASP A 118 24.78 -4.23 4.42
CA ASP A 118 24.34 -3.43 5.56
C ASP A 118 23.95 -1.99 5.20
N GLN A 119 23.96 -1.60 3.94
CA GLN A 119 23.46 -0.28 3.51
C GLN A 119 21.93 -0.21 3.48
N CYS A 120 21.26 -1.34 3.24
CA CYS A 120 19.79 -1.41 3.16
C CYS A 120 19.19 -2.20 4.34
N GLN A 121 19.95 -2.40 5.41
CA GLN A 121 19.50 -3.06 6.63
C GLN A 121 20.29 -2.53 7.81
N ASN A 122 19.65 -2.40 8.96
CA ASN A 122 20.37 -2.18 10.21
C ASN A 122 20.03 -3.32 11.16
N LEU A 123 20.95 -4.29 11.23
CA LEU A 123 20.78 -5.52 12.02
C LEU A 123 20.60 -5.24 13.52
N ASN A 124 21.01 -4.07 14.01
CA ASN A 124 20.87 -3.68 15.42
C ASN A 124 19.47 -3.14 15.74
N THR A 125 18.69 -2.72 14.72
CA THR A 125 17.34 -2.18 14.89
C THR A 125 16.25 -3.23 14.65
N GLY A 126 16.61 -4.39 14.08
CA GLY A 126 15.66 -5.42 13.65
C GLY A 126 14.96 -5.12 12.32
N TYR A 127 15.21 -3.96 11.70
CA TYR A 127 14.74 -3.66 10.35
C TYR A 127 15.67 -4.31 9.33
N THR A 128 15.11 -5.22 8.54
CA THR A 128 15.82 -5.96 7.50
C THR A 128 15.32 -5.59 6.13
N GLN A 129 16.07 -6.02 5.11
CA GLN A 129 15.56 -6.12 3.75
C GLN A 129 14.42 -7.14 3.68
N GLY A 130 13.64 -7.04 2.62
CA GLY A 130 12.59 -8.02 2.36
C GLY A 130 11.48 -7.47 1.50
N THR A 131 10.48 -8.30 1.31
CA THR A 131 9.21 -7.92 0.67
C THR A 131 8.15 -7.82 1.75
N PHE A 132 7.49 -6.67 1.78
CA PHE A 132 6.47 -6.34 2.76
C PHE A 132 5.14 -6.12 2.05
N SER A 133 4.04 -6.47 2.72
CA SER A 133 2.69 -6.23 2.20
C SER A 133 2.07 -5.03 2.91
N ALA A 134 1.51 -4.11 2.14
CA ALA A 134 0.64 -3.08 2.67
C ALA A 134 -0.72 -3.72 3.03
N PRO A 135 -1.20 -3.62 4.28
CA PRO A 135 -2.53 -4.12 4.63
C PRO A 135 -3.58 -3.33 3.86
N VAL A 136 -4.57 -4.05 3.31
CA VAL A 136 -5.74 -3.48 2.64
C VAL A 136 -6.97 -3.83 3.47
N GLY A 137 -7.70 -2.84 3.96
CA GLY A 137 -8.88 -3.12 4.77
C GLY A 137 -9.60 -1.88 5.32
N PRO A 138 -10.66 -2.10 6.12
CA PRO A 138 -11.58 -1.04 6.55
C PRO A 138 -11.06 -0.21 7.73
N THR A 139 -9.77 -0.34 8.08
CA THR A 139 -9.13 0.39 9.17
C THR A 139 -7.81 0.95 8.66
N GLU A 140 -7.52 2.20 9.00
CA GLU A 140 -6.20 2.78 8.79
C GLU A 140 -5.15 1.98 9.56
N ASN A 141 -4.34 1.21 8.84
CA ASN A 141 -3.29 0.37 9.41
C ASN A 141 -2.08 0.36 8.47
N PHE A 142 -0.89 0.31 9.04
CA PHE A 142 0.36 0.21 8.30
C PHE A 142 0.94 -1.20 8.37
N GLY A 143 1.59 -1.61 7.28
CA GLY A 143 2.31 -2.88 7.22
C GLY A 143 3.63 -2.85 7.97
N PRO A 144 4.41 -3.94 7.91
CA PRO A 144 5.76 -3.99 8.47
C PRO A 144 6.64 -2.93 7.81
N ALA A 145 7.41 -2.20 8.61
CA ALA A 145 8.26 -1.14 8.08
C ALA A 145 9.65 -1.66 7.68
N PHE A 146 10.30 -0.94 6.77
CA PHE A 146 11.74 -1.06 6.53
C PHE A 146 12.47 0.21 7.00
N LEU A 147 13.77 0.07 7.19
CA LEU A 147 14.67 1.19 7.50
C LEU A 147 15.44 1.57 6.23
N ASP A 148 15.32 2.83 5.87
CA ASP A 148 16.22 3.53 4.97
C ASP A 148 17.29 4.24 5.80
N ASP A 149 18.51 3.75 5.71
CA ASP A 149 19.69 4.28 6.39
C ASP A 149 20.84 4.21 5.37
N THR A 150 20.62 4.85 4.21
CA THR A 150 21.64 4.97 3.15
C THR A 150 22.69 5.99 3.57
N ASP A 151 23.39 5.69 4.67
CA ASP A 151 24.36 6.54 5.33
C ASP A 151 25.79 6.15 4.94
N ASN A 152 26.53 7.07 4.28
CA ASN A 152 28.00 7.02 4.07
C ASN A 152 28.64 5.69 3.61
N ARG A 153 27.88 4.75 3.04
CA ARG A 153 28.36 3.46 2.51
C ARG A 153 28.29 3.50 0.99
N SER A 154 29.16 2.80 0.28
CA SER A 154 29.05 2.78 -1.18
C SER A 154 27.96 1.82 -1.64
N GLY A 155 27.06 2.29 -2.50
CA GLY A 155 26.04 1.47 -3.12
C GLY A 155 24.72 2.21 -3.20
N TYR A 156 23.62 1.48 -3.33
CA TYR A 156 22.28 2.04 -3.23
C TYR A 156 21.25 0.94 -3.00
N CYS A 157 20.11 1.35 -2.49
CA CYS A 157 18.99 0.48 -2.18
C CYS A 157 17.87 0.64 -3.20
N ASN A 158 17.27 -0.48 -3.60
CA ASN A 158 16.08 -0.51 -4.44
C ASN A 158 14.83 -0.58 -3.58
N LEU A 159 13.88 0.29 -3.89
CA LEU A 159 12.49 0.20 -3.43
C LEU A 159 11.61 -0.17 -4.63
N THR A 160 11.07 -1.39 -4.61
CA THR A 160 10.22 -1.91 -5.67
C THR A 160 8.77 -2.02 -5.23
N PHE A 161 7.86 -1.36 -5.95
CA PHE A 161 6.42 -1.45 -5.74
C PHE A 161 5.82 -2.47 -6.70
N THR A 162 5.04 -3.41 -6.17
CA THR A 162 4.32 -4.42 -6.93
C THR A 162 2.83 -4.36 -6.59
N VAL A 163 1.99 -4.26 -7.63
CA VAL A 163 0.52 -4.33 -7.51
C VAL A 163 0.04 -5.65 -8.10
N SER A 164 -0.91 -6.30 -7.44
CA SER A 164 -1.50 -7.57 -7.87
C SER A 164 -2.94 -7.73 -7.38
N GLY A 165 -3.63 -8.78 -7.84
CA GLY A 165 -5.01 -9.11 -7.46
C GLY A 165 -6.08 -8.27 -8.17
N ARG A 166 -5.72 -7.10 -8.69
CA ARG A 166 -6.57 -6.21 -9.49
C ARG A 166 -5.83 -5.71 -10.73
N THR A 167 -6.48 -5.77 -11.89
CA THR A 167 -5.95 -5.26 -13.17
C THR A 167 -6.50 -3.89 -13.54
N ASP A 168 -7.48 -3.39 -12.79
CA ASP A 168 -8.11 -2.08 -12.94
C ASP A 168 -7.65 -1.08 -11.87
N VAL A 169 -6.59 -1.41 -11.13
CA VAL A 169 -5.99 -0.54 -10.10
C VAL A 169 -4.48 -0.47 -10.36
N ALA A 170 -3.92 0.73 -10.24
CA ALA A 170 -2.50 0.99 -10.26
C ALA A 170 -2.08 1.80 -9.02
N LEU A 171 -0.81 1.69 -8.67
CA LEU A 171 -0.14 2.61 -7.76
C LEU A 171 0.78 3.46 -8.63
N ASP A 172 0.53 4.75 -8.70
CA ASP A 172 1.43 5.68 -9.36
C ASP A 172 2.48 6.21 -8.40
N ILE A 173 3.68 6.41 -8.93
CA ILE A 173 4.88 6.81 -8.22
C ILE A 173 5.46 8.05 -8.90
N GLN A 174 5.47 9.19 -8.21
CA GLN A 174 6.36 10.30 -8.56
C GLN A 174 7.59 10.20 -7.67
N PHE A 175 8.74 10.19 -8.32
CA PHE A 175 10.02 10.12 -7.64
C PHE A 175 11.04 10.97 -8.37
N TYR A 176 11.52 12.03 -7.73
CA TYR A 176 12.40 13.00 -8.39
C TYR A 176 13.40 13.62 -7.42
N PRO A 177 14.57 14.07 -7.91
CA PRO A 177 15.53 14.75 -7.07
C PRO A 177 15.01 16.11 -6.61
N THR A 178 15.28 16.46 -5.36
CA THR A 178 15.16 17.85 -4.89
C THR A 178 16.10 18.78 -5.67
N PRO A 179 15.87 20.10 -5.66
CA PRO A 179 16.79 21.07 -6.29
C PRO A 179 18.22 21.03 -5.72
N MET A 180 18.39 20.51 -4.51
CA MET A 180 19.69 20.38 -3.85
C MET A 180 20.33 19.01 -4.08
N ALA A 181 19.62 18.06 -4.69
CA ALA A 181 20.10 16.71 -4.84
C ALA A 181 21.30 16.64 -5.78
N GLU A 182 22.31 15.89 -5.36
CA GLU A 182 23.48 15.58 -6.16
C GLU A 182 23.18 14.47 -7.19
N ALA A 183 23.95 14.49 -8.29
CA ALA A 183 23.78 13.53 -9.36
C ALA A 183 23.94 12.08 -8.86
N GLY A 184 22.94 11.25 -9.16
CA GLY A 184 22.93 9.83 -8.82
C GLY A 184 22.34 9.48 -7.45
N GLN A 185 21.96 10.47 -6.61
CA GLN A 185 21.28 10.17 -5.34
C GLN A 185 19.91 9.50 -5.52
N CYS A 186 19.21 9.94 -6.56
CA CYS A 186 17.89 9.45 -6.93
C CYS A 186 18.02 8.69 -8.25
N ARG A 187 17.68 7.40 -8.26
CA ARG A 187 17.80 6.52 -9.43
C ARG A 187 16.44 6.12 -9.95
N ASN A 188 16.34 5.96 -11.28
CA ASN A 188 15.09 5.79 -12.01
C ASN A 188 14.06 6.86 -11.63
N VAL A 189 14.39 8.10 -11.96
CA VAL A 189 13.60 9.28 -11.59
C VAL A 189 12.62 9.69 -12.68
N THR A 190 11.56 10.33 -12.24
CA THR A 190 10.60 11.06 -13.05
C THR A 190 10.99 12.53 -13.15
N SER A 191 10.47 13.24 -14.15
CA SER A 191 10.43 14.71 -14.10
C SER A 191 9.28 15.15 -13.18
N PRO A 192 9.34 16.31 -12.52
CA PRO A 192 8.23 16.82 -11.73
C PRO A 192 6.91 16.82 -12.54
N GLY A 193 5.87 16.19 -11.99
CA GLY A 193 4.58 16.02 -12.65
C GLY A 193 4.44 14.78 -13.56
N ALA A 194 5.54 14.11 -13.90
CA ALA A 194 5.52 12.78 -14.53
C ALA A 194 5.54 11.68 -13.46
N TYR A 195 5.04 10.48 -13.80
CA TYR A 195 4.96 9.35 -12.87
C TYR A 195 5.23 8.03 -13.57
N PHE A 196 5.63 7.03 -12.80
CA PHE A 196 5.54 5.62 -13.17
C PHE A 196 4.24 5.03 -12.61
N SER A 197 3.75 3.95 -13.21
CA SER A 197 2.58 3.20 -12.70
C SER A 197 2.97 1.76 -12.44
N ALA A 198 2.92 1.36 -11.17
CA ALA A 198 2.96 -0.05 -10.79
C ALA A 198 1.57 -0.66 -10.96
N SER A 199 1.47 -1.70 -11.79
CA SER A 199 0.23 -2.43 -12.05
C SER A 199 0.51 -3.93 -12.10
N THR A 200 -0.55 -4.75 -12.22
CA THR A 200 -0.40 -6.21 -12.34
C THR A 200 0.57 -6.58 -13.47
N GLY A 201 1.66 -7.27 -13.12
CA GLY A 201 2.71 -7.69 -14.07
C GLY A 201 3.70 -6.60 -14.48
N SER A 202 3.59 -5.39 -13.92
CA SER A 202 4.46 -4.24 -14.22
C SER A 202 4.89 -3.57 -12.91
N PRO A 203 5.87 -4.15 -12.18
CA PRO A 203 6.41 -3.51 -10.98
C PRO A 203 7.21 -2.25 -11.33
N VAL A 204 7.33 -1.34 -10.37
CA VAL A 204 8.16 -0.13 -10.50
C VAL A 204 9.25 -0.17 -9.44
N THR A 205 10.50 0.00 -9.86
CA THR A 205 11.67 0.08 -8.96
C THR A 205 12.26 1.47 -9.02
N ILE A 206 12.44 2.11 -7.87
CA ILE A 206 13.24 3.33 -7.69
C ILE A 206 14.47 3.01 -6.85
N GLY A 207 15.54 3.79 -7.01
CA GLY A 207 16.76 3.59 -6.24
C GLY A 207 17.14 4.80 -5.38
N LEU A 208 17.55 4.52 -4.15
CA LEU A 208 17.94 5.47 -3.11
C LEU A 208 19.42 5.32 -2.78
N ASP A 209 20.16 6.40 -3.01
CA ASP A 209 21.62 6.48 -2.91
C ASP A 209 21.98 7.81 -2.23
N THR A 210 21.42 8.09 -1.04
CA THR A 210 21.62 9.43 -0.44
C THR A 210 22.98 9.60 0.26
N ASP A 211 23.83 8.57 0.23
CA ASP A 211 25.06 8.41 0.99
C ASP A 211 25.94 9.66 1.03
N GLY A 212 25.90 10.36 2.16
CA GLY A 212 26.82 11.45 2.50
C GLY A 212 26.78 12.69 1.61
N ARG A 213 25.70 12.86 0.85
CA ARG A 213 25.52 13.94 -0.12
C ARG A 213 24.40 14.88 0.31
N GLY A 214 24.53 16.16 -0.06
CA GLY A 214 23.52 17.15 0.28
C GLY A 214 22.26 16.97 -0.57
N GLY A 215 21.09 17.19 0.05
CA GLY A 215 19.81 17.07 -0.63
C GLY A 215 19.36 15.61 -0.76
N GLY A 216 18.19 15.43 -1.36
CA GLY A 216 17.57 14.12 -1.39
C GLY A 216 16.54 13.95 -2.47
N CYS A 217 15.69 12.95 -2.30
CA CYS A 217 14.66 12.58 -3.26
C CYS A 217 13.27 12.84 -2.68
N GLU A 218 12.35 13.31 -3.51
CA GLU A 218 10.95 13.41 -3.14
C GLU A 218 10.18 12.20 -3.67
N LEU A 219 9.34 11.61 -2.82
CA LEU A 219 8.45 10.52 -3.17
C LEU A 219 6.99 10.91 -2.91
N GLN A 220 6.14 10.67 -3.91
CA GLN A 220 4.69 10.75 -3.80
C GLN A 220 4.06 9.50 -4.38
N LEU A 221 2.96 9.08 -3.77
CA LEU A 221 2.18 7.92 -4.19
C LEU A 221 0.75 8.34 -4.50
N ARG A 222 0.13 7.68 -5.47
CA ARG A 222 -1.28 7.82 -5.76
C ARG A 222 -1.88 6.47 -6.08
N LEU A 223 -2.97 6.11 -5.41
CA LEU A 223 -3.77 4.97 -5.81
C LEU A 223 -4.76 5.42 -6.89
N GLU A 224 -4.82 4.72 -8.02
CA GLU A 224 -5.67 5.06 -9.16
C GLU A 224 -6.40 3.82 -9.68
N HIS A 225 -7.62 4.00 -10.18
CA HIS A 225 -8.27 3.00 -11.03
C HIS A 225 -7.93 3.24 -12.49
N ILE A 226 -7.41 2.24 -13.18
CA ILE A 226 -7.01 2.35 -14.59
C ILE A 226 -8.12 1.88 -15.52
N GLY A 227 -8.51 2.74 -16.48
CA GLY A 227 -9.42 2.38 -17.59
C GLY A 227 -10.89 2.78 -17.44
N PHE A 228 -11.17 3.98 -16.93
CA PHE A 228 -12.50 4.61 -17.04
C PHE A 228 -12.59 5.61 -18.19
#